data_AF-A0A7S1H3L6-F1
#
_entry.id   AF-A0A7S1H3L6-F1
#
_cell.length_a   1.000
_cell.length_b   1.000
_cell.length_c   1.000
_cell.angle_alpha   90.00
_cell.angle_beta   90.00
_cell.angle_gamma   90.00
#
_symmetry.space_group_name_H-M   'P 1'
#
loop_
_entity.id
_entity.type
_entity.pdbx_description
1 polymer ?
#
loop_
_entity_poly.entity_id
_entity_poly.type
_entity_poly.pdbx_seq_one_letter_code
_entity_poly.pdbx_strand_id
1 'polypeptide(L)'
;DIDETNHKILLDTARQNQIKFENLKEHDPYGLSILVGDENRQSFGRIIRAPIKKKGHVIVDYCASGLEGMGKIVRQRIGKSSSGKVAPGQYLAARKARWGGFWPDISEKVH
;
A
#
# COMPACT_ATOMS: atom_id res chain seq x y z
N ASP A 1 -33.57 20.67 -1.08
CA ASP A 1 -33.86 19.59 -0.12
C ASP A 1 -32.96 18.36 -0.20
N ILE A 2 -32.45 17.96 -1.38
CA ILE A 2 -31.49 16.83 -1.48
C ILE A 2 -30.08 17.22 -0.95
N ASP A 3 -29.66 18.48 -1.14
CA ASP A 3 -28.33 18.98 -0.75
C ASP A 3 -28.13 19.10 0.78
N GLU A 4 -29.16 19.53 1.51
CA GLU A 4 -29.08 19.65 2.98
C GLU A 4 -28.94 18.30 3.67
N THR A 5 -29.51 17.25 3.08
CA THR A 5 -29.46 15.89 3.62
C THR A 5 -28.05 15.31 3.48
N ASN A 6 -27.39 15.54 2.35
CA ASN A 6 -25.99 15.14 2.13
C ASN A 6 -25.02 15.87 3.05
N HIS A 7 -25.24 17.17 3.28
CA HIS A 7 -24.38 17.95 4.17
C HIS A 7 -24.44 17.46 5.63
N LYS A 8 -25.64 17.11 6.12
CA LYS A 8 -25.81 16.53 7.46
C LYS A 8 -25.08 15.19 7.60
N ILE A 9 -25.18 14.32 6.59
CA ILE A 9 -24.48 13.01 6.58
C ILE A 9 -22.97 13.20 6.59
N LEU A 10 -22.44 14.13 5.78
CA LEU A 10 -21.01 14.42 5.73
C LEU A 10 -20.48 14.97 7.06
N LEU A 11 -21.23 15.87 7.70
CA LEU A 11 -20.88 16.41 9.01
C LEU A 11 -20.88 15.32 10.09
N ASP A 12 -21.85 14.43 10.07
CA ASP A 12 -21.94 13.36 11.06
C ASP A 12 -20.81 12.33 10.87
N THR A 13 -20.49 12.01 9.61
CA THR A 13 -19.34 11.17 9.26
C THR A 13 -18.01 11.82 9.71
N ALA A 14 -17.85 13.12 9.47
CA ALA A 14 -16.67 13.86 9.91
C ALA A 14 -16.52 13.86 11.44
N ARG A 15 -17.63 14.05 12.17
CA ARG A 15 -17.67 13.99 13.63
C ARG A 15 -17.31 12.59 14.16
N GLN A 16 -17.85 11.54 13.56
CA GLN A 16 -17.51 10.16 13.93
C GLN A 16 -16.03 9.86 13.70
N ASN A 17 -15.47 10.31 12.58
CA ASN A 17 -14.05 10.18 12.31
C ASN A 17 -13.20 10.93 13.34
N GLN A 18 -13.58 12.16 13.69
CA GLN A 18 -12.87 12.95 14.69
C GLN A 18 -12.81 12.24 16.05
N ILE A 19 -13.96 11.75 16.55
CA ILE A 19 -14.03 11.02 17.83
C ILE A 19 -13.15 9.76 17.78
N LYS A 20 -13.18 9.03 16.65
CA LYS A 20 -12.31 7.86 16.43
C LYS A 20 -10.83 8.25 16.51
N PHE A 21 -10.42 9.36 15.90
CA PHE A 21 -9.03 9.84 15.93
C PHE A 21 -8.59 10.34 17.32
N GLU A 22 -9.46 11.02 18.06
CA GLU A 22 -9.13 11.54 19.39
C GLU A 22 -8.95 10.40 20.40
N ASN A 23 -9.81 9.38 20.37
CA ASN A 23 -9.67 8.20 21.23
C ASN A 23 -8.42 7.35 20.91
N LEU A 24 -7.90 7.42 19.68
CA LEU A 24 -6.67 6.71 19.29
C LEU A 24 -5.39 7.38 19.82
N LYS A 25 -5.40 8.68 20.14
CA LYS A 25 -4.22 9.42 20.61
C LYS A 25 -3.74 9.00 21.99
N GLU A 26 -4.63 8.49 22.85
CA GLU A 26 -4.28 8.11 24.22
C GLU A 26 -3.37 6.87 24.30
N HIS A 27 -3.27 6.08 23.21
CA HIS A 27 -2.60 4.78 23.22
C HIS A 27 -1.51 4.60 22.13
N ASP A 28 -1.08 5.70 21.48
CA ASP A 28 -0.17 5.66 20.34
C ASP A 28 0.93 6.75 20.41
N PRO A 29 2.01 6.51 21.18
CA PRO A 29 3.08 7.49 21.37
C PRO A 29 3.87 7.81 20.08
N TYR A 30 3.68 7.04 19.00
CA TYR A 30 4.42 7.18 17.75
C TYR A 30 3.57 7.70 16.58
N GLY A 31 2.29 8.02 16.79
CA GLY A 31 1.41 8.49 15.71
C GLY A 31 1.15 7.45 14.61
N LEU A 32 1.29 6.16 14.95
CA LEU A 32 1.06 5.02 14.07
C LEU A 32 -0.42 4.56 14.07
N SER A 33 -1.34 5.32 14.66
CA SER A 33 -2.77 5.02 14.75
C SER A 33 -3.52 5.27 13.44
N ILE A 34 -3.10 6.24 12.62
CA ILE A 34 -3.50 6.37 11.20
C ILE A 34 -3.22 5.08 10.40
N LEU A 35 -2.29 4.33 10.94
CA LEU A 35 -1.65 3.17 10.39
C LEU A 35 -2.31 1.91 11.03
N VAL A 36 -2.81 1.96 12.26
CA VAL A 36 -3.59 0.87 12.91
C VAL A 36 -5.01 0.85 12.33
N GLY A 37 -5.29 -0.08 11.41
CA GLY A 37 -6.62 -0.28 10.83
C GLY A 37 -6.73 -0.06 9.32
N ASP A 38 -5.64 0.30 8.63
CA ASP A 38 -5.63 0.31 7.16
C ASP A 38 -5.41 -1.12 6.65
N GLU A 39 -6.47 -1.77 6.19
CA GLU A 39 -6.41 -3.09 5.53
C GLU A 39 -5.43 -3.09 4.34
N ASN A 40 -5.20 -1.92 3.73
CA ASN A 40 -4.24 -1.77 2.64
C ASN A 40 -2.79 -1.78 3.11
N ARG A 41 -2.47 -1.88 4.41
CA ARG A 41 -1.07 -2.08 4.85
C ARG A 41 -0.46 -3.38 4.36
N GLN A 42 -1.27 -4.41 4.19
CA GLN A 42 -0.83 -5.64 3.54
C GLN A 42 -0.50 -5.40 2.06
N SER A 43 -0.99 -4.32 1.46
CA SER A 43 -0.82 -4.04 0.04
C SER A 43 0.53 -3.41 -0.32
N PHE A 44 1.40 -3.05 0.65
CA PHE A 44 2.73 -2.52 0.36
C PHE A 44 3.83 -3.14 1.23
N GLY A 45 4.90 -3.56 0.56
CA GLY A 45 6.15 -3.98 1.17
C GLY A 45 7.30 -2.98 1.02
N ARG A 46 8.42 -3.26 1.69
CA ARG A 46 9.67 -2.51 1.60
C ARG A 46 10.66 -3.21 0.69
N ILE A 47 11.23 -2.51 -0.27
CA ILE A 47 12.26 -3.05 -1.15
C ILE A 47 13.54 -3.34 -0.35
N ILE A 48 13.95 -4.60 -0.27
CA ILE A 48 15.07 -5.04 0.58
C ILE A 48 16.44 -4.95 -0.09
N ARG A 49 16.47 -4.79 -1.42
CA ARG A 49 17.71 -4.57 -2.18
C ARG A 49 17.44 -3.77 -3.45
N ALA A 50 18.47 -3.18 -4.03
CA ALA A 50 18.34 -2.45 -5.29
C ALA A 50 17.70 -3.33 -6.39
N PRO A 51 16.68 -2.82 -7.13
CA PRO A 51 16.04 -3.58 -8.20
C PRO A 51 17.03 -3.99 -9.31
N ILE A 52 16.93 -5.25 -9.75
CA ILE A 52 17.80 -5.79 -10.81
C ILE A 52 17.16 -5.50 -12.16
N LYS A 53 17.80 -4.66 -12.96
CA LYS A 53 17.32 -4.24 -14.28
C LYS A 53 17.92 -5.16 -15.36
N LYS A 54 17.06 -5.89 -16.07
CA LYS A 54 17.42 -6.68 -17.24
C LYS A 54 16.69 -6.15 -18.49
N LYS A 55 17.13 -6.53 -19.68
CA LYS A 55 16.48 -6.11 -20.93
C LYS A 55 15.01 -6.55 -20.91
N GLY A 56 14.10 -5.57 -20.86
CA GLY A 56 12.65 -5.78 -20.83
C GLY A 56 12.07 -6.29 -19.50
N HIS A 57 12.86 -6.43 -18.44
CA HIS A 57 12.39 -6.96 -17.16
C HIS A 57 13.04 -6.26 -15.97
N VAL A 58 12.32 -6.14 -14.86
CA VAL A 58 12.87 -5.71 -13.57
C VAL A 58 12.54 -6.77 -12.54
N ILE A 59 13.53 -7.14 -11.72
CA ILE A 59 13.31 -8.01 -10.56
C ILE A 59 13.35 -7.13 -9.32
N VAL A 60 12.27 -7.15 -8.55
CA VAL A 60 12.13 -6.43 -7.28
C VAL A 60 11.99 -7.47 -6.18
N ASP A 61 12.87 -7.39 -5.19
CA ASP A 61 12.73 -8.17 -3.96
C ASP A 61 12.25 -7.21 -2.86
N TYR A 62 11.15 -7.55 -2.21
CA TYR A 62 10.55 -6.73 -1.15
C TYR A 62 10.07 -7.59 0.01
N CYS A 63 10.03 -7.00 1.19
CA CYS A 63 9.45 -7.58 2.40
C CYS A 63 8.01 -7.08 2.52
N ALA A 64 7.04 -7.98 2.44
CA ALA A 64 5.63 -7.68 2.63
C ALA A 64 5.17 -8.14 4.02
N SER A 65 4.15 -7.46 4.56
CA SER A 65 3.42 -7.95 5.72
C SER A 65 2.50 -9.07 5.21
N GLY A 66 2.91 -10.33 5.37
CA GLY A 66 2.09 -11.46 4.95
C GLY A 66 0.80 -11.60 5.75
N LEU A 67 0.03 -12.66 5.47
CA LEU A 67 -1.14 -13.05 6.25
C LEU A 67 -0.75 -13.16 7.73
N GLU A 68 -1.61 -12.64 8.61
CA GLU A 68 -1.42 -12.64 10.07
C GLU A 68 -0.21 -11.82 10.59
N GLY A 69 0.32 -10.90 9.78
CA GLY A 69 1.41 -10.02 10.21
C GLY A 69 2.79 -10.70 10.22
N MET A 70 2.88 -11.93 9.72
CA MET A 70 4.17 -12.58 9.50
C MET A 70 4.82 -12.02 8.23
N GLY A 71 5.98 -11.37 8.39
CA GLY A 71 6.72 -10.81 7.26
C GLY A 71 7.16 -11.88 6.26
N LYS A 72 6.89 -11.68 4.96
CA LYS A 72 7.34 -12.56 3.88
C LYS A 72 8.26 -11.81 2.93
N ILE A 73 9.34 -12.46 2.48
CA ILE A 73 10.20 -11.92 1.41
C ILE A 73 9.65 -12.42 0.07
N VAL A 74 9.26 -11.48 -0.79
CA VAL A 74 8.72 -11.76 -2.11
C VAL A 74 9.71 -11.30 -3.17
N ARG A 75 9.99 -12.17 -4.14
CA ARG A 75 10.70 -11.81 -5.37
C ARG A 75 9.70 -11.74 -6.51
N GLN A 76 9.56 -10.56 -7.09
CA GLN A 76 8.65 -10.32 -8.20
C GLN A 76 9.41 -9.98 -9.48
N ARG A 77 9.02 -10.64 -10.59
CA ARG A 77 9.51 -10.35 -11.93
C ARG A 77 8.49 -9.51 -12.69
N ILE A 78 8.90 -8.33 -13.13
CA ILE A 78 8.04 -7.34 -13.79
C ILE A 78 8.49 -7.21 -15.24
N GLY A 79 7.67 -7.71 -16.18
CA GLY A 79 7.94 -7.65 -17.61
C GLY A 79 7.38 -6.38 -18.25
N LYS A 80 8.10 -5.82 -19.23
CA LYS A 80 7.71 -4.58 -19.94
C LYS A 80 6.33 -4.67 -20.60
N SER A 81 6.00 -5.81 -21.21
CA SER A 81 4.75 -6.03 -21.93
C SER A 81 3.64 -6.64 -21.07
N SER A 82 3.99 -7.40 -20.02
CA SER A 82 3.02 -8.09 -19.17
C SER A 82 2.52 -7.23 -18.01
N SER A 83 3.37 -6.38 -17.42
CA SER A 83 3.01 -5.63 -16.20
C SER A 83 1.88 -4.63 -16.41
N GLY A 84 1.75 -4.09 -17.63
CA GLY A 84 0.70 -3.11 -17.95
C GLY A 84 -0.72 -3.68 -17.83
N LYS A 85 -0.87 -5.00 -17.92
CA LYS A 85 -2.16 -5.70 -17.70
C LYS A 85 -2.55 -5.75 -16.22
N VAL A 86 -1.55 -5.76 -15.33
CA VAL A 86 -1.75 -5.88 -13.88
C VAL A 86 -1.94 -4.51 -13.25
N ALA A 87 -1.05 -3.58 -13.56
CA ALA A 87 -1.17 -2.19 -13.14
C ALA A 87 -0.50 -1.25 -14.18
N PRO A 88 -1.22 -0.23 -14.66
CA PRO A 88 -0.64 0.78 -15.55
C PRO A 88 0.61 1.41 -14.95
N GLY A 89 1.68 1.55 -15.75
CA GLY A 89 2.92 2.18 -15.31
C GLY A 89 3.80 1.35 -14.37
N GLN A 90 3.39 0.15 -13.96
CA GLN A 90 4.15 -0.68 -13.00
C GLN A 90 5.59 -0.96 -13.43
N TYR A 91 5.83 -1.25 -14.71
CA TYR A 91 7.19 -1.45 -15.22
C TYR A 91 8.06 -0.20 -15.08
N LEU A 92 7.50 0.98 -15.36
CA LEU A 92 8.24 2.25 -15.21
C LEU A 92 8.51 2.55 -13.74
N ALA A 93 7.54 2.28 -12.86
CA ALA A 93 7.72 2.38 -11.41
C ALA A 93 8.84 1.44 -10.93
N ALA A 94 8.85 0.18 -11.38
CA ALA A 94 9.90 -0.78 -11.04
C ALA A 94 11.30 -0.32 -11.47
N ARG A 95 11.41 0.31 -12.65
CA ARG A 95 12.70 0.85 -13.13
C ARG A 95 13.20 2.04 -12.29
N LYS A 96 12.28 2.82 -11.74
CA LYS A 96 12.58 4.01 -10.92
C LYS A 96 12.68 3.69 -9.43
N ALA A 97 12.22 2.52 -9.01
CA ALA A 97 12.27 2.07 -7.63
C ALA A 97 13.72 1.96 -7.11
N ARG A 98 13.87 2.14 -5.80
CA ARG A 98 15.15 2.15 -5.09
C ARG A 98 15.06 1.29 -3.84
N TRP A 99 16.21 0.85 -3.33
CA TRP A 99 16.31 0.18 -2.04
C TRP A 99 15.66 1.02 -0.93
N GLY A 100 14.93 0.38 -0.01
CA GLY A 100 14.17 1.03 1.06
C GLY A 100 12.85 1.66 0.62
N GLY A 101 12.61 1.80 -0.68
CA GLY A 101 11.36 2.29 -1.24
C GLY A 101 10.18 1.38 -0.92
N PHE A 102 8.97 1.93 -0.98
CA PHE A 102 7.75 1.15 -0.93
C PHE A 102 7.48 0.45 -2.26
N TRP A 103 6.92 -0.75 -2.21
CA TRP A 103 6.53 -1.53 -3.37
C TRP A 103 5.17 -2.20 -3.13
N PRO A 104 4.21 -2.13 -4.06
CA PRO A 104 2.92 -2.75 -3.85
C PRO A 104 3.03 -4.29 -3.84
N ASP A 105 2.56 -4.94 -2.77
CA ASP A 105 2.36 -6.38 -2.74
C ASP A 105 1.11 -6.73 -3.54
N ILE A 106 1.35 -7.17 -4.77
CA ILE A 106 0.32 -7.69 -5.66
C ILE A 106 0.50 -9.20 -5.89
N SER A 107 1.27 -9.88 -5.04
CA SER A 107 1.57 -11.31 -5.22
C SER A 107 0.31 -12.18 -5.29
N GLU A 108 -0.75 -11.79 -4.57
CA GLU A 108 -2.01 -12.52 -4.52
C GLU A 108 -2.95 -12.24 -5.71
N LYS A 109 -2.75 -11.15 -6.45
CA LYS A 109 -3.61 -10.77 -7.59
C LYS A 109 -3.15 -11.33 -8.94
N VAL A 110 -2.08 -12.12 -8.97
CA VAL A 110 -1.47 -12.66 -10.20
C VAL A 110 -1.82 -14.14 -10.42
N HIS A 111 -2.83 -14.66 -9.73
CA HIS A 111 -3.44 -15.96 -10.00
C HIS A 111 -4.72 -15.85 -10.82
#